data_AF-A0A645CEN9-F1
#
_entry.id   AF-A0A645CEN9-F1
#
_cell.length_a   1.000
_cell.length_b   1.000
_cell.length_c   1.000
_cell.angle_alpha   90.00
_cell.angle_beta   90.00
_cell.angle_gamma   90.00
#
_symmetry.space_group_name_H-M   'P 1'
#
loop_
_entity.id
_entity.type
_entity.pdbx_description
1 polymer ?
#
loop_
_entity_poly.entity_id
_entity_poly.type
_entity_poly.pdbx_seq_one_letter_code
_entity_poly.pdbx_strand_id
1 'polypeptide(L)'
;MERIIKTAETFRTKIGVCINKYDTNPANAEKIEEFCRTKGLPFTGRIPFDPEAVTAINNGQTIGDVDCPSGSAVKEVFSTTMKLLFKESDGANT
;
A
#
# COMPACT_ATOMS: atom_id res chain seq x y z
N MET A 1 -13.55 -1.43 -0.58
CA MET A 1 -12.66 -0.26 -0.58
C MET A 1 -13.42 1.04 -0.27
N GLU A 2 -14.50 1.36 -0.99
CA GLU A 2 -15.27 2.62 -0.84
C GLU A 2 -15.66 3.00 0.60
N ARG A 3 -16.14 2.04 1.41
CA ARG A 3 -16.51 2.29 2.81
C ARG A 3 -15.35 2.82 3.67
N ILE A 4 -14.14 2.28 3.47
CA ILE A 4 -12.96 2.68 4.24
C ILE A 4 -12.51 4.07 3.79
N ILE A 5 -12.55 4.36 2.49
CA ILE A 5 -12.25 5.70 1.95
C ILE A 5 -13.21 6.74 2.55
N LYS A 6 -14.52 6.50 2.49
CA LYS A 6 -15.52 7.42 3.07
C LYS A 6 -15.29 7.67 4.56
N THR A 7 -14.85 6.63 5.29
CA THR A 7 -14.51 6.74 6.71
C THR A 7 -13.28 7.64 6.90
N ALA A 8 -12.20 7.39 6.16
CA ALA A 8 -10.98 8.19 6.19
C ALA A 8 -11.23 9.67 5.80
N GLU A 9 -12.06 9.91 4.78
CA GLU A 9 -12.51 11.25 4.39
C GLU A 9 -13.28 11.95 5.53
N THR A 10 -14.18 11.23 6.21
CA THR A 10 -14.96 11.76 7.34
C THR A 10 -14.04 12.21 8.48
N PHE A 11 -13.00 11.43 8.77
CA PHE A 11 -11.99 11.77 9.79
C PHE A 11 -10.88 12.72 9.28
N ARG A 12 -10.94 13.15 8.00
CA ARG A 12 -9.96 14.02 7.34
C ARG A 12 -8.52 13.50 7.45
N THR A 13 -8.35 12.18 7.39
CA THR A 13 -7.03 11.54 7.44
C THR A 13 -6.43 11.41 6.05
N LYS A 14 -5.10 11.45 5.93
CA LYS A 14 -4.40 11.14 4.66
C LYS A 14 -4.70 9.71 4.23
N ILE A 15 -4.90 9.51 2.92
CA ILE A 15 -5.22 8.20 2.33
C ILE A 15 -4.09 7.78 1.39
N GLY A 16 -3.59 6.57 1.57
CA GLY A 16 -2.76 5.86 0.61
C GLY A 16 -3.33 4.46 0.38
N VAL A 17 -3.31 3.98 -0.87
CA VAL A 17 -3.82 2.66 -1.24
C VAL A 17 -2.67 1.79 -1.73
N CYS A 18 -2.59 0.55 -1.25
CA CYS A 18 -1.78 -0.50 -1.85
C CYS A 18 -2.66 -1.72 -2.14
N ILE A 19 -2.21 -2.60 -3.04
CA ILE A 19 -2.87 -3.87 -3.30
C ILE A 19 -1.98 -4.98 -2.77
N ASN A 20 -2.48 -5.72 -1.79
CA ASN A 20 -1.85 -6.93 -1.31
C ASN A 20 -2.25 -8.12 -2.17
N LYS A 21 -1.30 -9.02 -2.45
CA LYS A 21 -1.49 -10.22 -3.29
C LYS A 21 -2.11 -9.90 -4.65
N TYR A 22 -1.58 -8.88 -5.33
CA TYR A 22 -2.21 -8.29 -6.52
C TYR A 22 -2.40 -9.30 -7.67
N ASP A 23 -1.51 -10.29 -7.75
CA ASP A 23 -1.44 -11.36 -8.74
C ASP A 23 -2.46 -12.47 -8.52
N THR A 24 -3.07 -12.60 -7.33
CA THR A 24 -4.13 -13.58 -7.07
C THR A 24 -5.40 -13.30 -7.86
N ASN A 25 -5.63 -12.03 -8.22
CA ASN A 25 -6.72 -11.63 -9.10
C ASN A 25 -6.33 -10.36 -9.87
N PRO A 26 -5.61 -10.50 -11.00
CA PRO A 26 -5.09 -9.36 -11.76
C PRO A 26 -6.20 -8.43 -12.26
N ALA A 27 -7.34 -9.00 -12.68
CA ALA A 27 -8.49 -8.22 -13.14
C ALA A 27 -9.09 -7.34 -12.03
N ASN A 28 -9.11 -7.81 -10.78
CA ASN A 28 -9.54 -6.98 -9.66
C ASN A 28 -8.47 -5.96 -9.25
N ALA A 29 -7.17 -6.30 -9.37
CA ALA A 29 -6.09 -5.35 -9.13
C ALA A 29 -6.16 -4.15 -10.09
N GLU A 30 -6.36 -4.42 -11.39
CA GLU A 30 -6.58 -3.39 -12.41
C GLU A 30 -7.78 -2.50 -12.08
N LYS A 31 -8.91 -3.09 -11.66
CA LYS A 31 -10.10 -2.32 -11.23
C LYS A 31 -9.81 -1.42 -10.03
N ILE A 32 -9.02 -1.87 -9.06
CA ILE A 32 -8.67 -1.08 -7.87
C ILE A 32 -7.78 0.10 -8.28
N GLU A 33 -6.81 -0.11 -9.16
CA GLU A 33 -5.95 0.96 -9.65
C GLU A 33 -6.69 1.97 -10.51
N GLU A 34 -7.58 1.50 -11.38
CA GLU A 34 -8.49 2.36 -12.13
C GLU A 34 -9.32 3.22 -11.18
N PHE A 35 -9.90 2.59 -10.17
CA PHE A 35 -10.67 3.30 -9.15
C PHE A 35 -9.81 4.36 -8.43
N CYS A 36 -8.59 4.02 -8.04
CA CYS A 36 -7.70 4.99 -7.39
C CYS A 36 -7.38 6.17 -8.32
N ARG A 37 -7.06 5.89 -9.59
CA ARG A 37 -6.76 6.91 -10.59
C ARG A 37 -7.95 7.83 -10.85
N THR A 38 -9.14 7.27 -11.05
CA THR A 38 -10.37 8.04 -11.31
C THR A 38 -10.83 8.86 -10.11
N LYS A 39 -10.55 8.40 -8.88
CA LYS A 39 -10.88 9.11 -7.63
C LYS A 39 -9.76 10.02 -7.12
N GLY A 40 -8.60 10.07 -7.78
CA GLY A 40 -7.45 10.84 -7.32
C GLY A 40 -6.85 10.34 -6.00
N LEU A 41 -6.99 9.06 -5.69
CA LEU A 41 -6.45 8.46 -4.47
C LEU A 41 -4.96 8.11 -4.67
N PRO A 42 -4.06 8.53 -3.77
CA PRO A 42 -2.65 8.16 -3.84
C PRO A 42 -2.46 6.65 -3.81
N PHE A 43 -1.84 6.11 -4.87
CA PHE A 43 -1.47 4.70 -4.95
C PHE A 43 -0.01 4.52 -4.55
N THR A 44 0.24 3.59 -3.64
CA THR A 44 1.54 3.39 -2.97
C THR A 44 2.28 2.15 -3.43
N GLY A 45 1.60 1.22 -4.11
CA GLY A 45 2.24 0.07 -4.76
C GLY A 45 1.43 -1.23 -4.71
N ARG A 46 2.03 -2.28 -5.28
CA ARG A 46 1.51 -3.65 -5.33
C ARG A 46 2.45 -4.57 -4.57
N ILE A 47 1.89 -5.51 -3.82
CA ILE A 47 2.64 -6.57 -3.13
C ILE A 47 2.21 -7.90 -3.76
N PRO A 48 3.14 -8.72 -4.29
CA PRO A 48 2.79 -10.01 -4.89
C PRO A 48 2.34 -11.02 -3.83
N PHE A 49 1.65 -12.06 -4.26
CA PHE A 49 1.50 -13.26 -3.45
C PHE A 49 2.85 -13.95 -3.33
N ASP A 50 3.14 -14.42 -2.12
CA ASP A 50 4.46 -14.92 -1.78
C ASP A 50 4.31 -16.07 -0.76
N PRO A 51 4.62 -17.31 -1.13
CA PRO A 51 4.61 -18.43 -0.20
C PRO A 51 5.60 -18.25 0.96
N GLU A 52 6.72 -17.57 0.75
CA GLU A 52 7.72 -17.31 1.80
C GLU A 52 7.17 -16.40 2.88
N ALA A 53 6.20 -15.55 2.55
CA ALA A 53 5.49 -14.76 3.55
C ALA A 53 4.76 -15.64 4.57
N VAL A 54 4.17 -16.75 4.13
CA VAL A 54 3.49 -17.71 5.01
C VAL A 54 4.50 -18.42 5.90
N THR A 55 5.63 -18.86 5.31
CA THR A 55 6.73 -19.49 6.05
C THR A 55 7.29 -18.56 7.13
N ALA A 56 7.58 -17.30 6.78
CA ALA A 56 8.10 -16.31 7.71
C ALA A 56 7.15 -16.08 8.90
N ILE A 57 5.85 -15.89 8.62
CA ILE A 57 4.82 -15.69 9.66
C ILE A 57 4.75 -16.90 10.59
N ASN A 58 4.78 -18.13 10.06
CA ASN A 58 4.75 -19.35 10.85
C ASN A 58 6.00 -19.52 11.74
N ASN A 59 7.11 -18.89 11.36
CA ASN A 59 8.36 -18.85 12.14
C ASN A 59 8.44 -17.65 13.09
N GLY A 60 7.37 -16.85 13.24
CA GLY A 60 7.35 -15.66 14.10
C GLY A 60 8.15 -14.47 13.54
N GLN A 61 8.43 -14.47 12.24
CA GLN A 61 9.13 -13.39 11.53
C GLN A 61 8.15 -12.57 10.69
N THR A 62 8.54 -11.35 10.32
CA THR A 62 7.78 -10.55 9.36
C THR A 62 8.37 -10.66 7.96
N ILE A 63 7.57 -10.36 6.93
CA ILE A 63 8.06 -10.25 5.55
C ILE A 63 9.11 -9.14 5.37
N GLY A 64 9.20 -8.18 6.30
CA GLY A 64 10.26 -7.16 6.27
C GLY A 64 11.64 -7.72 6.62
N ASP A 65 11.67 -8.80 7.41
CA ASP A 65 12.90 -9.41 7.97
C ASP A 65 13.53 -10.45 7.04
N VAL A 66 12.79 -10.87 6.01
CA VAL A 66 13.22 -11.90 5.06
C VAL A 66 13.46 -11.30 3.68
N ASP A 67 14.39 -11.89 2.93
CA ASP A 67 14.61 -11.56 1.54
C ASP A 67 13.62 -12.35 0.67
N CYS A 68 12.49 -11.72 0.36
CA CYS A 68 11.46 -12.32 -0.47
C CYS A 68 10.75 -11.24 -1.33
N PRO A 69 10.03 -11.65 -2.40
CA PRO A 69 9.33 -10.71 -3.27
C PRO A 69 8.34 -9.80 -2.53
N SER A 70 7.56 -10.35 -1.59
CA SER A 70 6.62 -9.54 -0.81
C SER A 70 7.32 -8.59 0.17
N GLY A 71 8.47 -9.00 0.73
CA GLY A 71 9.30 -8.19 1.61
C GLY A 71 9.91 -6.99 0.91
N SER A 72 10.43 -7.20 -0.30
CA SER A 72 10.95 -6.12 -1.15
C SER A 72 9.85 -5.13 -1.52
N ALA A 73 8.70 -5.62 -1.98
CA ALA A 73 7.56 -4.79 -2.35
C ALA A 73 6.99 -3.99 -1.15
N VAL A 74 6.93 -4.59 0.04
CA VAL A 74 6.48 -3.87 1.25
C VAL A 74 7.41 -2.73 1.64
N LYS A 75 8.73 -2.89 1.47
CA LYS A 75 9.70 -1.82 1.74
C LYS A 75 9.47 -0.62 0.80
N GLU A 76 9.15 -0.89 -0.46
CA GLU A 76 8.79 0.15 -1.44
C GLU A 76 7.46 0.84 -1.11
N VAL A 77 6.42 0.07 -0.79
CA VAL A 77 5.11 0.58 -0.35
C VAL A 77 5.27 1.45 0.90
N PHE A 78 6.05 1.00 1.88
CA PHE A 78 6.35 1.77 3.08
C PHE A 78 7.04 3.08 2.74
N SER A 79 8.12 3.06 1.95
CA SER A 79 8.84 4.27 1.54
C SER A 79 7.92 5.28 0.85
N THR A 80 7.08 4.83 -0.08
CA THR A 80 6.12 5.68 -0.79
C THR A 80 5.05 6.24 0.16
N THR A 81 4.56 5.42 1.09
CA THR A 81 3.59 5.84 2.11
C THR A 81 4.18 6.88 3.06
N MET A 82 5.43 6.72 3.49
CA MET A 82 6.12 7.69 4.34
C MET A 82 6.33 9.02 3.62
N LYS A 83 6.73 9.00 2.35
CA LYS A 83 6.79 10.22 1.53
C LYS A 83 5.45 10.94 1.45
N LEU A 84 4.35 10.20 1.29
CA LEU A 84 3.00 10.76 1.27
C LEU A 84 2.61 11.37 2.63
N LEU A 85 2.94 10.69 3.73
CA LEU A 85 2.60 11.11 5.08
C LEU A 85 3.31 12.41 5.46
N PHE A 86 4.58 12.56 5.11
CA PHE A 86 5.44 13.66 5.54
C PHE A 86 5.69 14.76 4.49
N LYS A 87 5.02 14.71 3.33
CA LYS A 87 5.17 15.68 2.22
C LYS A 87 4.80 17.15 2.53
N GLU A 88 4.36 17.47 3.75
CA GLU A 88 3.86 18.79 4.15
C GLU A 88 4.83 19.57 5.06
N SER A 89 6.12 19.21 5.11
CA SER A 89 7.12 19.96 5.88
C SER A 89 7.79 21.11 5.12
N ASP A 90 7.61 21.21 3.79
CA ASP A 90 8.37 22.15 2.94
C ASP A 90 7.52 23.30 2.36
N GLY A 91 6.30 23.52 2.88
CA GLY A 91 5.34 24.49 2.33
C GLY A 91 5.00 25.69 3.22
N ALA A 92 5.71 25.89 4.33
CA ALA A 92 5.53 27.05 5.21
C ALA A 92 6.84 27.84 5.32
N ASN A 93 7.26 28.45 4.21
CA ASN A 93 8.12 29.65 4.18
C ASN A 93 8.25 30.12 2.72
N THR A 94 7.34 30.99 2.30
CA THR A 94 7.53 32.28 1.58
C THR A 94 6.21 32.72 0.98
#